data_AF-A0A0P9FXA3-F1
#
_entry.id   AF-A0A0P9FXA3-F1
#
_cell.length_a   1.000
_cell.length_b   1.000
_cell.length_c   1.000
_cell.angle_alpha   90.00
_cell.angle_beta   90.00
_cell.angle_gamma   90.00
#
_symmetry.space_group_name_H-M   'P 1'
#
loop_
_entity.id
_entity.type
_entity.pdbx_description
1 polymer ?
#
loop_
_entity_poly.entity_id
_entity_poly.type
_entity_poly.pdbx_seq_one_letter_code
_entity_poly.pdbx_strand_id
1 'polypeptide(L)'
;MSQNAHAVALKSALTEIKKTCPDVSCSFIFTKDGNIVAGDPETSEETMENTVRSFQSIVKKEDMIGGLQALMIEGEKGKVHISYINNMYLALAMSKNADATFLRAITHVIVPTVLKLLDSIAPTPLQPAPPKQLTPSKQLIVDTLSGFFIGDSVKVDLEILEHWSELLNRKSIGEVEIEAFSGKATQCKVKEINDEKLKGKGIIRIPEKICKILEVKKGELVRVKPTENEEN
;
A
#
# COMPACT_ATOMS: atom_id res chain seq x y z
N MET A 1 10.06 20.03 3.57
CA MET A 1 10.73 19.26 2.51
C MET A 1 9.88 18.02 2.23
N SER A 2 9.57 17.74 0.97
CA SER A 2 8.48 16.84 0.56
C SER A 2 8.83 15.35 0.77
N GLN A 3 7.81 14.49 0.91
CA GLN A 3 7.88 13.02 0.96
C GLN A 3 8.88 12.39 -0.03
N ASN A 4 9.19 13.10 -1.11
CA ASN A 4 10.15 12.71 -2.14
C ASN A 4 11.59 12.53 -1.60
N ALA A 5 12.05 13.36 -0.65
CA ALA A 5 13.42 13.25 -0.11
C ALA A 5 13.60 11.98 0.75
N HIS A 6 12.56 11.60 1.50
CA HIS A 6 12.56 10.40 2.33
C HIS A 6 12.55 9.12 1.48
N ALA A 7 11.67 9.06 0.47
CA ALA A 7 11.62 7.96 -0.48
C ALA A 7 12.94 7.79 -1.24
N VAL A 8 13.57 8.90 -1.66
CA VAL A 8 14.90 8.87 -2.30
C VAL A 8 15.97 8.32 -1.37
N ALA A 9 16.03 8.78 -0.11
CA ALA A 9 17.03 8.30 0.85
C ALA A 9 16.85 6.81 1.18
N LEU A 10 15.62 6.35 1.36
CA LEU A 10 15.32 4.92 1.57
C LEU A 10 15.69 4.09 0.34
N LYS A 11 15.34 4.55 -0.87
CA LYS A 11 15.74 3.88 -2.11
C LYS A 11 17.26 3.76 -2.22
N SER A 12 18.00 4.83 -1.89
CA SER A 12 19.46 4.79 -1.84
C SER A 12 19.97 3.76 -0.82
N ALA A 13 19.39 3.72 0.39
CA ALA A 13 19.78 2.76 1.42
C ALA A 13 19.53 1.30 0.98
N LEU A 14 18.37 1.01 0.39
CA LEU A 14 18.05 -0.32 -0.15
C LEU A 14 19.00 -0.72 -1.30
N THR A 15 19.37 0.24 -2.14
CA THR A 15 20.36 0.03 -3.21
C THR A 15 21.74 -0.34 -2.64
N GLU A 16 22.19 0.32 -1.57
CA GLU A 16 23.47 -0.01 -0.93
C GLU A 16 23.43 -1.34 -0.17
N ILE A 17 22.29 -1.69 0.44
CA ILE A 17 22.09 -3.00 1.07
C ILE A 17 22.26 -4.12 0.02
N LYS A 18 21.61 -3.99 -1.13
CA LYS A 18 21.70 -4.92 -2.25
C LYS A 18 23.14 -5.06 -2.77
N LYS A 19 23.87 -3.96 -2.94
CA LYS A 19 25.29 -3.99 -3.35
C LYS A 19 26.17 -4.71 -2.33
N THR A 20 25.90 -4.51 -1.05
CA THR A 20 26.70 -5.10 0.05
C THR A 20 26.38 -6.59 0.24
N CYS A 21 25.17 -7.02 -0.10
CA CYS A 21 24.76 -8.43 -0.05
C CYS A 21 24.02 -8.82 -1.34
N PRO A 22 24.77 -9.35 -2.32
CA PRO A 22 24.21 -9.81 -3.58
C PRO A 22 23.18 -10.94 -3.43
N ASP A 23 23.20 -11.65 -2.30
CA ASP A 23 22.21 -12.69 -1.98
C ASP A 23 20.81 -12.14 -1.76
N VAL A 24 20.65 -10.86 -1.45
CA VAL A 24 19.34 -10.20 -1.43
C VAL A 24 18.88 -10.06 -2.87
N SER A 25 17.83 -10.77 -3.27
CA SER A 25 17.26 -10.65 -4.61
C SER A 25 16.31 -9.47 -4.73
N CYS A 26 15.60 -9.14 -3.64
CA CYS A 26 14.61 -8.08 -3.61
C CYS A 26 14.52 -7.44 -2.21
N SER A 27 14.34 -6.12 -2.16
CA SER A 27 14.19 -5.33 -0.95
C SER A 27 13.31 -4.11 -1.18
N PHE A 28 12.26 -3.96 -0.36
CA PHE A 28 11.37 -2.81 -0.45
C PHE A 28 10.65 -2.55 0.87
N ILE A 29 10.17 -1.32 1.03
CA ILE A 29 9.44 -0.85 2.20
C ILE A 29 8.05 -0.42 1.78
N PHE A 30 7.04 -0.81 2.55
CA PHE A 30 5.64 -0.44 2.34
C PHE A 30 4.92 -0.12 3.65
N THR A 31 3.90 0.72 3.59
CA THR A 31 3.09 1.08 4.76
C THR A 31 2.11 -0.03 5.14
N LYS A 32 1.51 0.04 6.33
CA LYS A 32 0.44 -0.90 6.75
C LYS A 32 -0.72 -0.99 5.75
N ASP A 33 -1.04 0.13 5.10
CA ASP A 33 -2.11 0.20 4.09
C ASP A 33 -1.69 -0.38 2.72
N GLY A 34 -0.44 -0.84 2.59
CA GLY A 34 0.11 -1.43 1.37
C GLY A 34 0.69 -0.44 0.37
N ASN A 35 0.89 0.83 0.75
CA ASN A 35 1.56 1.78 -0.14
C ASN A 35 3.07 1.51 -0.15
N ILE A 36 3.63 1.23 -1.33
CA ILE A 36 5.08 1.07 -1.50
C ILE A 36 5.75 2.44 -1.34
N VAL A 37 6.71 2.53 -0.43
CA VAL A 37 7.44 3.77 -0.09
C VAL A 37 8.75 3.85 -0.88
N ALA A 38 9.47 2.73 -0.95
CA ALA A 38 10.72 2.62 -1.69
C ALA A 38 10.99 1.15 -2.01
N GLY A 39 11.59 0.89 -3.18
CA GLY A 39 12.11 -0.41 -3.58
C GLY A 39 13.49 -0.28 -4.19
N ASP A 40 14.29 -1.34 -4.11
CA ASP A 40 15.53 -1.42 -4.87
C ASP A 40 15.24 -1.38 -6.39
N PRO A 41 16.22 -0.96 -7.22
CA PRO A 41 15.98 -0.72 -8.64
C PRO A 41 15.80 -1.99 -9.49
N GLU A 42 16.14 -3.17 -8.97
CA GLU A 42 16.07 -4.43 -9.72
C GLU A 42 14.76 -5.19 -9.48
N THR A 43 14.09 -4.93 -8.35
CA THR A 43 12.79 -5.52 -8.07
C THR A 43 11.72 -4.91 -8.96
N SER A 44 11.03 -5.77 -9.73
CA SER A 44 9.89 -5.31 -10.54
C SER A 44 8.72 -4.85 -9.68
N GLU A 45 8.02 -3.82 -10.15
CA GLU A 45 6.83 -3.28 -9.49
C GLU A 45 5.77 -4.37 -9.26
N GLU A 46 5.52 -5.20 -10.27
CA GLU A 46 4.62 -6.36 -10.18
C GLU A 46 4.98 -7.32 -9.02
N THR A 47 6.28 -7.57 -8.78
CA THR A 47 6.73 -8.44 -7.69
C THR A 47 6.43 -7.82 -6.32
N MET A 48 6.68 -6.52 -6.16
CA MET A 48 6.37 -5.80 -4.92
C MET A 48 4.86 -5.82 -4.66
N GLU A 49 4.04 -5.51 -5.66
CA GLU A 49 2.59 -5.50 -5.55
C GLU A 49 2.00 -6.87 -5.20
N ASN A 50 2.43 -7.93 -5.89
CA ASN A 50 1.96 -9.28 -5.62
C ASN A 50 2.33 -9.73 -4.20
N THR A 51 3.50 -9.30 -3.71
CA THR A 51 3.95 -9.57 -2.33
C THR A 51 3.08 -8.83 -1.33
N VAL A 52 2.86 -7.52 -1.51
CA VAL A 52 2.00 -6.70 -0.64
C VAL A 52 0.59 -7.26 -0.59
N ARG A 53 -0.01 -7.58 -1.75
CA ARG A 53 -1.36 -8.15 -1.85
C ARG A 53 -1.49 -9.46 -1.06
N SER A 54 -0.51 -10.36 -1.22
CA SER A 54 -0.50 -11.64 -0.52
C SER A 54 -0.34 -11.44 0.99
N PHE A 55 0.55 -10.54 1.40
CA PHE A 55 0.83 -10.24 2.80
C PHE A 55 -0.35 -9.54 3.51
N GLN A 56 -1.06 -8.64 2.84
CA GLN A 56 -2.24 -7.96 3.40
C GLN A 56 -3.33 -8.94 3.86
N SER A 57 -3.47 -10.09 3.20
CA SER A 57 -4.42 -11.12 3.64
C SER A 57 -4.06 -11.72 5.01
N ILE A 58 -2.78 -11.68 5.39
CA ILE A 58 -2.25 -12.12 6.67
C ILE A 58 -2.43 -11.02 7.72
N VAL A 59 -2.05 -9.79 7.38
CA VAL A 59 -2.18 -8.60 8.26
C VAL A 59 -3.62 -8.39 8.72
N LYS A 60 -4.63 -8.62 7.86
CA LYS A 60 -6.05 -8.54 8.24
C LYS A 60 -6.47 -9.46 9.40
N LYS A 61 -5.64 -10.43 9.77
CA LYS A 61 -5.89 -11.38 10.86
C LYS A 61 -4.94 -11.19 12.05
N GLU A 62 -4.04 -10.20 12.01
CA GLU A 62 -2.97 -10.05 13.01
C GLU A 62 -3.46 -9.50 14.36
N ASP A 63 -4.54 -8.73 14.35
CA ASP A 63 -5.12 -8.15 15.58
C ASP A 63 -5.57 -9.26 16.56
N MET A 64 -5.90 -10.44 16.04
CA MET A 64 -6.26 -11.61 16.85
C MET A 64 -5.07 -12.20 17.64
N ILE A 65 -3.83 -11.88 17.25
CA ILE A 65 -2.60 -12.43 17.84
C ILE A 65 -1.70 -11.35 18.48
N GLY A 66 -2.18 -10.11 18.58
CA GLY A 66 -1.41 -8.99 19.15
C GLY A 66 -0.42 -8.32 18.17
N GLY A 67 -0.62 -8.51 16.86
CA GLY A 67 0.17 -7.88 15.79
C GLY A 67 1.32 -8.73 15.26
N LEU A 68 1.65 -8.58 13.96
CA LEU A 68 2.72 -9.34 13.30
C LEU A 68 4.04 -8.55 13.32
N GLN A 69 5.00 -9.00 14.12
CA GLN A 69 6.34 -8.37 14.16
C GLN A 69 7.24 -8.78 13.00
N ALA A 70 7.25 -10.06 12.65
CA ALA A 70 8.00 -10.57 11.52
C ALA A 70 7.38 -11.86 10.97
N LEU A 71 7.52 -12.07 9.66
CA LEU A 71 7.16 -13.26 8.93
C LEU A 71 8.36 -13.75 8.14
N MET A 72 8.74 -15.02 8.31
CA MET A 72 9.77 -15.67 7.52
C MET A 72 9.18 -16.87 6.78
N ILE A 73 9.36 -16.90 5.47
CA ILE A 73 8.91 -17.98 4.59
C ILE A 73 10.16 -18.55 3.93
N GLU A 74 10.45 -19.83 4.19
CA GLU A 74 11.53 -20.55 3.54
C GLU A 74 10.97 -21.42 2.41
N GLY A 75 11.44 -21.17 1.20
CA GLY A 75 11.11 -21.94 0.00
C GLY A 75 12.33 -22.65 -0.57
N GLU A 76 12.11 -23.47 -1.60
CA GLU A 76 13.18 -24.24 -2.24
C GLU A 76 14.29 -23.35 -2.82
N LYS A 77 13.90 -22.20 -3.37
CA LYS A 77 14.82 -21.26 -4.06
C LYS A 77 15.42 -20.19 -3.15
N GLY A 78 14.90 -20.01 -1.94
CA GLY A 78 15.31 -18.89 -1.10
C GLY A 78 14.37 -18.62 0.07
N LYS A 79 14.56 -17.46 0.69
CA LYS A 79 13.84 -17.04 1.89
C LYS A 79 13.19 -15.69 1.65
N VAL A 80 11.97 -15.50 2.14
CA VAL A 80 11.30 -14.21 2.21
C VAL A 80 11.15 -13.83 3.67
N HIS A 81 11.58 -12.62 4.02
CA HIS A 81 11.47 -12.06 5.36
C HIS A 81 10.75 -10.73 5.28
N ILE A 82 9.64 -10.60 6.00
CA ILE A 82 8.88 -9.35 6.12
C ILE A 82 8.86 -8.98 7.59
N SER A 83 9.41 -7.82 7.94
CA SER A 83 9.48 -7.34 9.33
C SER A 83 8.84 -5.98 9.49
N TYR A 84 8.09 -5.82 10.57
CA TYR A 84 7.52 -4.57 10.99
C TYR A 84 8.61 -3.63 11.55
N ILE A 85 8.67 -2.42 11.03
CA ILE A 85 9.71 -1.43 11.35
C ILE A 85 9.15 -0.01 11.23
N ASN A 86 9.18 0.73 12.33
CA ASN A 86 8.79 2.16 12.37
C ASN A 86 7.43 2.47 11.68
N ASN A 87 6.39 1.71 12.02
CA ASN A 87 5.04 1.79 11.43
C ASN A 87 4.93 1.43 9.93
N MET A 88 5.94 0.79 9.38
CA MET A 88 6.00 0.25 8.03
C MET A 88 6.44 -1.21 8.07
N TYR A 89 6.49 -1.86 6.90
CA TYR A 89 7.04 -3.19 6.72
C TYR A 89 8.23 -3.13 5.77
N LEU A 90 9.31 -3.81 6.14
CA LEU A 90 10.46 -4.09 5.27
C LEU A 90 10.32 -5.53 4.75
N ALA A 91 10.22 -5.70 3.44
CA ALA A 91 10.28 -6.98 2.77
C ALA A 91 11.67 -7.22 2.18
N LEU A 92 12.19 -8.42 2.38
CA LEU A 92 13.46 -8.91 1.85
C LEU A 92 13.24 -10.30 1.26
N ALA A 93 13.70 -10.52 0.03
CA ALA A 93 13.85 -11.85 -0.52
C ALA A 93 15.34 -12.14 -0.69
N MET A 94 15.77 -13.33 -0.29
CA MET A 94 17.18 -13.72 -0.27
C MET A 94 17.39 -15.12 -0.83
N SER A 95 18.59 -15.40 -1.30
CA SER A 95 19.03 -16.76 -1.66
C SER A 95 18.95 -17.71 -0.46
N LYS A 96 18.88 -19.02 -0.72
CA LYS A 96 18.77 -20.04 0.33
C LYS A 96 19.94 -20.02 1.32
N ASN A 97 21.12 -19.67 0.82
CA ASN A 97 22.38 -19.69 1.56
C ASN A 97 22.75 -18.32 2.16
N ALA A 98 21.86 -17.33 2.02
CA ALA A 98 22.08 -15.98 2.53
C ALA A 98 22.37 -15.99 4.05
N ASP A 99 23.39 -15.23 4.45
CA ASP A 99 23.84 -15.18 5.84
C ASP A 99 22.76 -14.56 6.75
N ALA A 100 22.30 -15.34 7.73
CA ALA A 100 21.33 -14.89 8.74
C ALA A 100 21.86 -13.73 9.59
N THR A 101 23.19 -13.63 9.77
CA THR A 101 23.86 -12.51 10.45
C THR A 101 23.65 -11.22 9.69
N PHE A 102 23.77 -11.28 8.36
CA PHE A 102 23.55 -10.13 7.50
C PHE A 102 22.07 -9.71 7.49
N LEU A 103 21.15 -10.67 7.36
CA LEU A 103 19.72 -10.39 7.48
C LEU A 103 19.40 -9.68 8.81
N ARG A 104 19.94 -10.18 9.92
CA ARG A 104 19.78 -9.56 11.24
C ARG A 104 20.34 -8.14 11.28
N ALA A 105 21.52 -7.92 10.70
CA ALA A 105 22.13 -6.60 10.63
C ALA A 105 21.28 -5.60 9.84
N ILE A 106 20.74 -5.99 8.68
CA ILE A 106 19.84 -5.14 7.89
C ILE A 106 18.60 -4.77 8.71
N THR A 107 17.91 -5.80 9.21
CA THR A 107 16.57 -5.69 9.79
C THR A 107 16.57 -5.00 11.14
N HIS A 108 17.60 -5.21 11.97
CA HIS A 108 17.63 -4.71 13.34
C HIS A 108 18.58 -3.52 13.54
N VAL A 109 19.50 -3.26 12.61
CA VAL A 109 20.52 -2.20 12.78
C VAL A 109 20.45 -1.18 11.64
N ILE A 110 20.71 -1.58 10.40
CA ILE A 110 20.91 -0.65 9.28
C ILE A 110 19.62 0.11 8.96
N VAL A 111 18.54 -0.60 8.60
CA VAL A 111 17.29 0.06 8.19
C VAL A 111 16.67 0.86 9.36
N PRO A 112 16.61 0.36 10.61
CA PRO A 112 16.14 1.16 11.72
C PRO A 112 16.96 2.42 11.96
N THR A 113 18.28 2.37 11.76
CA THR A 113 19.16 3.53 11.95
C THR A 113 18.94 4.56 10.85
N VAL A 114 18.83 4.13 9.59
CA VAL A 114 18.52 5.04 8.47
C VAL A 114 17.19 5.74 8.71
N LEU A 115 16.16 5.00 9.10
CA LEU A 115 14.84 5.57 9.42
C LEU A 115 14.95 6.59 10.57
N LYS A 116 15.54 6.22 11.71
CA LYS A 116 15.74 7.14 12.84
C LYS A 116 16.53 8.40 12.46
N LEU A 117 17.52 8.27 11.59
CA LEU A 117 18.29 9.41 11.10
C LEU A 117 17.40 10.32 10.26
N LEU A 118 16.63 9.78 9.33
CA LEU A 118 15.70 10.57 8.52
C LEU A 118 14.70 11.34 9.39
N ASP A 119 14.27 10.76 10.51
CA ASP A 119 13.37 11.39 11.48
C ASP A 119 14.04 12.52 12.27
N SER A 120 15.37 12.47 12.41
CA SER A 120 16.15 13.43 13.21
C SER A 120 16.66 14.63 12.41
N ILE A 121 16.93 14.46 11.11
CA ILE A 121 17.55 15.51 10.25
C ILE A 121 16.48 16.43 9.64
N ALA A 122 15.23 15.99 9.61
CA ALA A 122 14.08 16.84 9.36
C ALA A 122 13.16 16.74 10.58
N PRO A 123 12.93 17.81 11.36
CA PRO A 123 11.87 17.84 12.35
C PRO A 123 10.52 17.98 11.63
N THR A 124 10.26 17.11 10.66
CA THR A 124 8.89 16.70 10.38
C THR A 124 8.75 15.45 11.22
N PRO A 125 8.02 15.51 12.34
CA PRO A 125 7.76 14.33 13.14
C PRO A 125 7.34 13.17 12.23
N LEU A 126 7.82 11.97 12.50
CA LEU A 126 7.09 10.75 12.16
C LEU A 126 5.79 10.59 12.98
N GLN A 127 5.44 11.58 13.80
CA GLN A 127 4.06 11.73 14.21
C GLN A 127 3.23 12.15 12.99
N PRO A 128 1.97 11.68 12.89
CA PRO A 128 1.03 12.25 11.94
C PRO A 128 1.06 13.77 12.12
N ALA A 129 1.33 14.50 11.04
CA ALA A 129 1.15 15.94 11.04
C ALA A 129 -0.22 16.25 11.68
N PRO A 130 -0.40 17.37 12.42
CA PRO A 130 -1.75 17.89 12.63
C PRO A 130 -2.42 17.91 11.26
N PRO A 131 -3.62 17.31 11.12
CA PRO A 131 -4.07 16.70 9.88
C PRO A 131 -4.01 17.75 8.78
N LYS A 132 -2.96 17.70 7.98
CA LYS A 132 -2.94 18.33 6.68
C LYS A 132 -3.74 17.37 5.83
N GLN A 133 -5.06 17.45 5.98
CA GLN A 133 -6.11 16.57 5.45
C GLN A 133 -5.51 15.45 4.63
N LEU A 134 -5.09 14.38 5.33
CA LEU A 134 -4.61 13.19 4.67
C LEU A 134 -5.89 12.56 4.13
N THR A 135 -6.25 12.90 2.89
CA THR A 135 -7.38 12.26 2.22
C THR A 135 -7.14 10.76 2.31
N PRO A 136 -7.97 10.03 3.08
CA PRO A 136 -7.66 8.64 3.39
C PRO A 136 -7.73 7.85 2.08
N SER A 137 -6.64 7.22 1.68
CA SER A 137 -6.56 6.48 0.41
C SER A 137 -6.47 4.98 0.66
N LYS A 138 -7.16 4.17 -0.13
CA LYS A 138 -7.09 2.70 -0.11
C LYS A 138 -6.78 2.19 -1.51
N GLN A 139 -5.95 1.16 -1.58
CA GLN A 139 -5.80 0.37 -2.80
C GLN A 139 -6.88 -0.70 -2.84
N LEU A 140 -7.61 -0.77 -3.95
CA LEU A 140 -8.72 -1.70 -4.14
C LEU A 140 -8.55 -2.46 -5.46
N ILE A 141 -8.97 -3.73 -5.47
CA ILE A 141 -8.95 -4.56 -6.68
C ILE A 141 -10.16 -4.21 -7.54
N VAL A 142 -9.92 -3.94 -8.82
CA VAL A 142 -10.96 -3.62 -9.79
C VAL A 142 -11.82 -4.85 -10.07
N ASP A 143 -13.11 -4.74 -9.81
CA ASP A 143 -14.15 -5.58 -10.39
C ASP A 143 -14.97 -4.76 -11.39
N THR A 144 -15.50 -5.40 -12.44
CA THR A 144 -16.24 -4.69 -13.47
C THR A 144 -17.74 -4.75 -13.23
N LEU A 145 -18.41 -3.62 -13.43
CA LEU A 145 -19.86 -3.56 -13.56
C LEU A 145 -20.21 -3.65 -15.06
N SER A 146 -20.99 -4.68 -15.42
CA SER A 146 -21.55 -4.88 -16.76
C SER A 146 -23.08 -5.05 -16.72
N GLY A 147 -23.81 -4.45 -17.68
CA GLY A 147 -25.28 -4.40 -17.69
C GLY A 147 -25.89 -3.07 -18.18
N PHE A 148 -27.17 -3.10 -18.53
CA PHE A 148 -27.89 -2.02 -19.24
C PHE A 148 -28.28 -0.80 -18.37
N PHE A 149 -28.20 -0.92 -17.04
CA PHE A 149 -28.62 0.12 -16.07
C PHE A 149 -27.47 0.61 -15.19
N ILE A 150 -26.24 0.54 -15.69
CA ILE A 150 -25.06 0.99 -14.95
C ILE A 150 -24.88 2.48 -15.21
N GLY A 151 -25.16 3.30 -14.19
CA GLY A 151 -24.78 4.71 -14.21
C GLY A 151 -23.26 4.90 -14.06
N ASP A 152 -22.80 6.14 -14.10
CA ASP A 152 -21.38 6.48 -13.97
C ASP A 152 -20.86 6.42 -12.51
N SER A 153 -21.51 5.65 -11.63
CA SER A 153 -21.12 5.51 -10.22
C SER A 153 -20.30 4.25 -9.98
N VAL A 154 -19.25 4.38 -9.18
CA VAL A 154 -18.48 3.25 -8.66
C VAL A 154 -19.07 2.72 -7.36
N LYS A 155 -18.79 1.47 -7.02
CA LYS A 155 -19.25 0.87 -5.77
C LYS A 155 -18.08 0.44 -4.88
N VAL A 156 -18.11 0.87 -3.62
CA VAL A 156 -17.11 0.59 -2.58
C VAL A 156 -17.80 0.01 -1.35
N ASP A 157 -17.08 -0.78 -0.57
CA ASP A 157 -17.60 -1.37 0.68
C ASP A 157 -18.04 -0.29 1.67
N LEU A 158 -19.19 -0.50 2.30
CA LEU A 158 -19.77 0.43 3.28
C LEU A 158 -18.79 0.71 4.43
N GLU A 159 -18.10 -0.30 4.94
CA GLU A 159 -17.08 -0.15 6.00
C GLU A 159 -15.98 0.84 5.63
N ILE A 160 -15.59 0.89 4.34
CA ILE A 160 -14.58 1.83 3.85
C ILE A 160 -15.16 3.25 3.84
N LEU A 161 -16.39 3.40 3.36
CA LEU A 161 -17.07 4.70 3.27
C LEU A 161 -17.38 5.27 4.65
N GLU A 162 -17.84 4.45 5.59
CA GLU A 162 -18.10 4.83 6.99
C GLU A 162 -16.81 5.26 7.67
N HIS A 163 -15.75 4.45 7.56
CA HIS A 163 -14.44 4.80 8.12
C HIS A 163 -13.91 6.13 7.57
N TRP A 164 -14.02 6.37 6.26
CA TRP A 164 -13.64 7.65 5.67
C TRP A 164 -14.54 8.81 6.10
N SER A 165 -15.84 8.57 6.29
CA SER A 165 -16.78 9.57 6.78
C SER A 165 -16.45 10.00 8.22
N GLU A 166 -16.08 9.05 9.08
CA GLU A 166 -15.64 9.30 10.46
C GLU A 166 -14.34 10.10 10.49
N LEU A 167 -13.33 9.67 9.71
CA LEU A 167 -12.04 10.35 9.64
C LEU A 167 -12.14 11.79 9.12
N LEU A 168 -13.05 12.04 8.17
CA LEU A 168 -13.26 13.35 7.59
C LEU A 168 -14.34 14.16 8.33
N ASN A 169 -14.95 13.60 9.37
CA ASN A 169 -16.07 14.18 10.12
C ASN A 169 -17.24 14.62 9.20
N ARG A 170 -17.59 13.78 8.22
CA ARG A 170 -18.64 13.99 7.21
C ARG A 170 -19.79 13.02 7.41
N LYS A 171 -20.99 13.42 7.00
CA LYS A 171 -22.18 12.56 7.05
C LYS A 171 -22.09 11.36 6.10
N SER A 172 -21.48 11.55 4.93
CA SER A 172 -21.32 10.51 3.91
C SER A 172 -20.27 10.91 2.87
N ILE A 173 -19.67 9.92 2.21
CA ILE A 173 -18.78 10.13 1.05
C ILE A 173 -19.61 10.02 -0.24
N GLY A 174 -19.75 11.13 -0.97
CA GLY A 174 -20.51 11.16 -2.23
C GLY A 174 -19.66 10.90 -3.48
N GLU A 175 -18.37 11.24 -3.42
CA GLU A 175 -17.45 11.15 -4.56
C GLU A 175 -16.07 10.66 -4.12
N VAL A 176 -15.42 9.96 -5.05
CA VAL A 176 -14.07 9.45 -4.89
C VAL A 176 -13.25 9.76 -6.14
N GLU A 177 -11.97 10.04 -5.95
CA GLU A 177 -10.98 9.99 -7.03
C GLU A 177 -10.40 8.59 -7.08
N ILE A 178 -10.35 8.04 -8.29
CA ILE A 178 -9.75 6.75 -8.61
C ILE A 178 -8.56 7.03 -9.50
N GLU A 179 -7.41 6.51 -9.09
CA GLU A 179 -6.14 6.68 -9.78
C GLU A 179 -5.58 5.30 -10.10
N ALA A 180 -5.33 5.08 -11.39
CA ALA A 180 -4.58 3.96 -11.89
C ALA A 180 -3.07 4.20 -11.70
N PHE A 181 -2.31 3.13 -11.57
CA PHE A 181 -0.85 3.20 -11.43
C PHE A 181 -0.15 3.70 -12.69
N SER A 182 -0.84 3.71 -13.84
CA SER A 182 -0.40 4.42 -15.05
C SER A 182 -0.35 5.94 -14.87
N GLY A 183 -0.84 6.46 -13.74
CA GLY A 183 -0.96 7.90 -13.45
C GLY A 183 -2.26 8.52 -13.95
N LYS A 184 -3.14 7.74 -14.60
CA LYS A 184 -4.47 8.23 -15.00
C LYS A 184 -5.39 8.27 -13.80
N ALA A 185 -6.07 9.40 -13.60
CA ALA A 185 -7.03 9.58 -12.53
C ALA A 185 -8.37 10.07 -13.04
N THR A 186 -9.44 9.74 -12.33
CA THR A 186 -10.78 10.25 -12.61
C THR A 186 -11.63 10.31 -11.35
N GLN A 187 -12.51 11.30 -11.26
CA GLN A 187 -13.44 11.48 -10.16
C GLN A 187 -14.78 10.87 -10.51
N CYS A 188 -15.36 10.10 -9.58
CA CYS A 188 -16.59 9.36 -9.78
C CYS A 188 -17.49 9.47 -8.55
N LYS A 189 -18.81 9.46 -8.78
CA LYS A 189 -19.78 9.28 -7.70
C LYS A 189 -19.63 7.89 -7.11
N VAL A 190 -19.67 7.78 -5.79
CA VAL A 190 -19.56 6.49 -5.09
C VAL A 190 -20.90 6.06 -4.52
N LYS A 191 -21.15 4.75 -4.56
CA LYS A 191 -22.26 4.08 -3.90
C LYS A 191 -21.74 2.90 -3.09
N GLU A 192 -22.55 2.40 -2.18
CA GLU A 192 -22.20 1.20 -1.44
C GLU A 192 -22.32 -0.08 -2.30
N ILE A 193 -21.52 -1.09 -1.94
CA ILE A 193 -21.69 -2.45 -2.44
C ILE A 193 -22.83 -3.12 -1.67
N ASN A 194 -23.94 -3.39 -2.37
CA ASN A 194 -25.10 -4.10 -1.81
C ASN A 194 -24.94 -5.64 -1.81
N ASP A 195 -23.99 -6.18 -2.57
CA ASP A 195 -23.80 -7.62 -2.70
C ASP A 195 -22.96 -8.15 -1.53
N GLU A 196 -23.58 -8.91 -0.63
CA GLU A 196 -22.92 -9.51 0.54
C GLU A 196 -21.73 -10.40 0.18
N LYS A 197 -21.71 -11.02 -1.00
CA LYS A 197 -20.59 -11.87 -1.42
C LYS A 197 -19.35 -11.07 -1.78
N LEU A 198 -19.50 -9.76 -1.97
CA LEU A 198 -18.44 -8.86 -2.39
C LEU A 198 -17.92 -7.97 -1.25
N LYS A 199 -18.71 -7.81 -0.18
CA LYS A 199 -18.33 -7.05 1.01
C LYS A 199 -17.06 -7.61 1.67
N GLY A 200 -16.17 -6.72 2.11
CA GLY A 200 -14.95 -7.03 2.87
C GLY A 200 -13.80 -7.60 2.03
N LYS A 201 -14.00 -7.77 0.71
CA LYS A 201 -12.98 -8.36 -0.18
C LYS A 201 -11.92 -7.36 -0.64
N GLY A 202 -12.03 -6.09 -0.27
CA GLY A 202 -11.09 -5.05 -0.72
C GLY A 202 -11.19 -4.80 -2.22
N ILE A 203 -12.42 -4.83 -2.74
CA ILE A 203 -12.70 -4.60 -4.16
C ILE A 203 -13.40 -3.26 -4.37
N ILE A 204 -13.29 -2.72 -5.57
CA ILE A 204 -14.10 -1.61 -6.07
C ILE A 204 -14.78 -2.06 -7.36
N ARG A 205 -16.09 -1.84 -7.48
CA ARG A 205 -16.82 -2.13 -8.72
C ARG A 205 -16.86 -0.89 -9.59
N ILE A 206 -16.22 -0.96 -10.75
CA ILE A 206 -16.04 0.15 -11.69
C ILE A 206 -16.82 -0.14 -12.98
N PRO A 207 -17.64 0.81 -13.49
CA PRO A 207 -18.24 0.68 -14.82
C PRO A 207 -17.20 0.54 -15.91
N GLU A 208 -17.44 -0.32 -16.91
CA GLU A 208 -16.48 -0.56 -18.00
C GLU A 208 -16.03 0.72 -18.72
N LYS A 209 -16.90 1.72 -18.83
CA LYS A 209 -16.57 3.04 -19.39
C LYS A 209 -15.47 3.75 -18.59
N ILE A 210 -15.52 3.68 -17.26
CA ILE A 210 -14.52 4.26 -16.36
C ILE A 210 -13.23 3.43 -16.40
N CYS A 211 -13.33 2.09 -16.46
CA CYS A 211 -12.15 1.23 -16.67
C CYS A 211 -11.40 1.59 -17.95
N LYS A 212 -12.11 1.89 -19.05
CA LYS A 212 -11.49 2.34 -20.32
C LYS A 212 -10.78 3.68 -20.19
N ILE A 213 -11.32 4.63 -19.43
CA ILE A 213 -10.69 5.93 -19.18
C ILE A 213 -9.39 5.77 -18.38
N LEU A 214 -9.45 4.95 -17.33
CA LEU A 214 -8.33 4.64 -16.46
C LEU A 214 -7.31 3.68 -17.08
N GLU A 215 -7.66 3.04 -18.21
CA GLU A 215 -6.90 1.96 -18.86
C GLU A 215 -6.63 0.75 -17.94
N VAL A 216 -7.58 0.44 -17.05
CA VAL A 216 -7.47 -0.66 -16.10
C VAL A 216 -8.38 -1.84 -16.45
N LYS A 217 -8.00 -3.04 -16.03
CA LYS A 217 -8.76 -4.28 -16.21
C LYS A 217 -9.21 -4.88 -14.87
N LYS A 218 -10.20 -5.77 -14.93
CA LYS A 218 -10.61 -6.57 -13.78
C LYS A 218 -9.42 -7.33 -13.19
N GLY A 219 -9.24 -7.23 -11.88
CA GLY A 219 -8.12 -7.85 -11.15
C GLY A 219 -6.92 -6.92 -10.92
N GLU A 220 -6.83 -5.79 -11.63
CA GLU A 220 -5.79 -4.79 -11.41
C GLU A 220 -6.09 -3.94 -10.17
N LEU A 221 -5.08 -3.23 -9.66
CA LEU A 221 -5.21 -2.36 -8.50
C LEU A 221 -5.43 -0.92 -8.93
N VAL A 222 -6.24 -0.20 -8.15
CA VAL A 222 -6.38 1.25 -8.24
C VAL A 222 -6.29 1.86 -6.85
N ARG A 223 -5.74 3.07 -6.78
CA ARG A 223 -5.79 3.89 -5.57
C ARG A 223 -7.09 4.69 -5.57
N VAL A 224 -7.85 4.58 -4.49
CA VAL A 224 -9.12 5.26 -4.32
C VAL A 224 -9.02 6.16 -3.10
N LYS A 225 -9.43 7.42 -3.24
CA LYS A 225 -9.47 8.38 -2.15
C LYS A 225 -10.77 9.20 -2.21
N PRO A 226 -11.38 9.58 -1.09
CA PRO A 226 -12.54 10.46 -1.10
C PRO A 226 -12.11 11.85 -1.58
N THR A 227 -12.99 12.54 -2.31
CA THR A 227 -12.66 13.89 -2.78
C THR A 227 -12.87 14.93 -1.68
N GLU A 228 -12.01 15.95 -1.66
CA GLU A 228 -12.16 17.16 -0.84
C GLU A 228 -13.10 18.16 -1.52
N ASN A 229 -14.35 17.79 -1.80
CA ASN A 229 -15.33 18.83 -2.13
C ASN A 229 -15.82 19.43 -0.81
N GLU A 230 -15.47 20.69 -0.57
CA GLU A 230 -16.18 21.55 0.38
C GLU A 230 -17.58 21.80 -0.21
N GLU A 231 -18.61 21.17 0.35
CA GLU A 231 -19.98 21.66 0.16
C GLU A 231 -20.07 23.00 0.93
N ASN A 232 -19.96 24.09 0.17
CA ASN A 232 -20.29 25.45 0.59
C ASN A 232 -21.80 25.59 0.83
#